data_AF-A0A1I7T9E8-F1
#
_entry.id   AF-A0A1I7T9E8-F1
#
_cell.length_a   1.000
_cell.length_b   1.000
_cell.length_c   1.000
_cell.angle_alpha   90.00
_cell.angle_beta   90.00
_cell.angle_gamma   90.00
#
_symmetry.space_group_name_H-M   'P 1'
#
loop_
_entity.id
_entity.type
_entity.pdbx_description
1 polymer ?
#
loop_
_entity_poly.entity_id
_entity_poly.type
_entity_poly.pdbx_seq_one_letter_code
_entity_poly.pdbx_strand_id
1 'polypeptide(L)'
;MDDDTVFECVVPHTGDGKVQISFNDETFNQVLPQASSVLLTEGTTSYIDGVLICSAKLLLDNRPLIDNDTQFMVHDLETGSYHLLFARGSANKYTLEKDIHSTNDGQQFPWMSDEKVSFCRTNCSSPNLYHIGEMRQTYNVSRYWRYRIAVWHGILLMFAWWVLGSTAILISRYFKPLFPRNKLLGTAVWFQLHRDMMILSVIIQVICVIFIFYQAGWVWYQCSYMCTSDDFAKKMHAITGFTATVLALLQPVFGFLRPSPTSNIRPFFNWGHWFIGMFSWAVASATIVLSLPMGKTGLNRLYGHVPNWIVLGYILFFIACNLILEIITIASNKNKIEGIQPHRFTVGPMGMALANLNTPIKDAPIEVPKRTKARVTVVLVHLVVSLSVNIAFAVMLFRALWSHSP
;
A
#
# COMPACT_ATOMS: atom_id res chain seq x y z
N MET A 1 -12.47 9.23 -11.12
CA MET A 1 -12.74 10.65 -10.98
C MET A 1 -11.50 11.23 -10.35
N ASP A 2 -11.01 12.31 -10.92
CA ASP A 2 -9.85 13.06 -10.47
C ASP A 2 -10.36 14.49 -10.21
N ASP A 3 -9.60 15.52 -10.55
CA ASP A 3 -10.06 16.91 -10.66
C ASP A 3 -11.04 17.07 -11.84
N ASP A 4 -12.32 16.85 -11.58
CA ASP A 4 -13.37 16.85 -12.62
C ASP A 4 -14.30 18.06 -12.47
N THR A 5 -14.52 18.81 -13.56
CA THR A 5 -15.62 19.78 -13.63
C THR A 5 -16.91 19.04 -13.92
N VAL A 6 -17.89 19.22 -13.05
CA VAL A 6 -19.14 18.46 -13.07
C VAL A 6 -20.29 19.39 -13.41
N PHE A 7 -21.02 19.03 -14.47
CA PHE A 7 -22.34 19.55 -14.74
C PHE A 7 -23.35 18.65 -14.04
N GLU A 8 -24.07 19.18 -13.06
CA GLU A 8 -24.98 18.38 -12.25
C GLU A 8 -26.36 19.01 -12.13
N CYS A 9 -27.34 18.13 -11.91
CA CYS A 9 -28.72 18.52 -11.77
C CYS A 9 -29.35 17.75 -10.62
N VAL A 10 -30.11 18.46 -9.78
CA VAL A 10 -30.77 17.89 -8.60
C VAL A 10 -32.22 18.33 -8.61
N VAL A 11 -33.14 17.38 -8.60
CA VAL A 11 -34.59 17.65 -8.56
C VAL A 11 -35.13 17.30 -7.17
N PRO A 12 -35.77 18.26 -6.47
CA PRO A 12 -36.42 17.99 -5.20
C PRO A 12 -37.69 17.15 -5.40
N HIS A 13 -38.17 16.52 -4.33
CA HIS A 13 -39.46 15.82 -4.36
C HIS A 13 -40.65 16.78 -4.62
N THR A 14 -40.50 18.05 -4.25
CA THR A 14 -41.47 19.13 -4.45
C THR A 14 -40.72 20.43 -4.76
N GLY A 15 -41.06 21.11 -5.85
CA GLY A 15 -40.45 22.37 -6.27
C GLY A 15 -39.60 22.25 -7.54
N ASP A 16 -38.95 23.35 -7.91
CA ASP A 16 -38.12 23.43 -9.11
C ASP A 16 -36.74 22.79 -8.87
N GLY A 17 -36.28 21.98 -9.81
CA GLY A 17 -34.93 21.42 -9.78
C GLY A 17 -33.87 22.46 -10.09
N LYS A 18 -32.63 22.15 -9.69
CA LYS A 18 -31.47 23.02 -9.88
C LYS A 18 -30.52 22.41 -10.89
N VAL A 19 -29.96 23.26 -11.75
CA VAL A 19 -28.83 22.95 -12.62
C VAL A 19 -27.63 23.74 -12.11
N GLN A 20 -26.50 23.07 -11.88
CA GLN A 20 -25.35 23.65 -11.21
C GLN A 20 -24.04 23.14 -11.81
N ILE A 21 -22.99 23.92 -11.63
CA ILE A 21 -21.60 23.49 -11.81
C ILE A 21 -21.05 23.14 -10.44
N SER A 22 -20.42 21.97 -10.35
CA SER A 22 -19.67 21.52 -9.19
C SER A 22 -18.27 21.07 -9.61
N PHE A 23 -17.43 20.87 -8.61
CA PHE A 23 -16.09 20.33 -8.77
C PHE A 23 -15.95 19.09 -7.94
N ASN A 24 -15.50 18.01 -8.56
CA ASN A 24 -15.18 16.78 -7.87
C ASN A 24 -13.66 16.67 -7.72
N ASP A 25 -13.18 16.49 -6.49
CA ASP A 25 -11.76 16.40 -6.16
C ASP A 25 -11.32 14.94 -5.92
N GLU A 26 -11.70 14.02 -6.82
CA GLU A 26 -11.68 12.56 -6.64
C GLU A 26 -12.69 12.04 -5.59
N THR A 27 -12.81 12.69 -4.42
CA THR A 27 -13.48 12.11 -3.23
C THR A 27 -14.74 12.85 -2.82
N PHE A 28 -14.76 14.18 -2.98
CA PHE A 28 -15.87 15.05 -2.62
C PHE A 28 -16.30 15.87 -3.84
N ASN A 29 -17.61 16.07 -3.97
CA ASN A 29 -18.16 16.93 -5.01
C ASN A 29 -18.75 18.20 -4.39
N GLN A 30 -18.06 19.32 -4.59
CA GLN A 30 -18.40 20.63 -4.06
C GLN A 30 -19.15 21.47 -5.11
N VAL A 31 -20.35 21.95 -4.76
CA VAL A 31 -21.10 22.89 -5.61
C VAL A 31 -20.38 24.23 -5.69
N LEU A 32 -20.34 24.85 -6.87
CA LEU A 32 -19.75 26.17 -7.11
C LEU A 32 -20.87 27.19 -7.46
N PRO A 33 -21.46 27.89 -6.46
CA PRO A 33 -22.60 28.79 -6.71
C PRO A 33 -22.28 29.95 -7.65
N GLN A 34 -21.11 30.58 -7.50
CA GLN A 34 -20.68 31.67 -8.36
C GLN A 34 -20.49 31.18 -9.80
N ALA A 35 -19.73 30.11 -10.01
CA ALA A 35 -19.56 29.52 -11.34
C ALA A 35 -20.89 29.14 -11.98
N SER A 36 -21.82 28.57 -11.20
CA SER A 36 -23.18 28.26 -11.67
C SER A 36 -23.91 29.52 -12.15
N SER A 37 -23.86 30.62 -11.40
CA SER A 37 -24.53 31.88 -11.78
C SER A 37 -23.91 32.59 -12.99
N VAL A 38 -22.60 32.41 -13.20
CA VAL A 38 -21.83 33.11 -14.25
C VAL A 38 -21.81 32.33 -15.56
N LEU A 39 -21.75 31.00 -15.48
CA LEU A 39 -21.58 30.12 -16.63
C LEU A 39 -22.88 29.52 -17.15
N LEU A 40 -23.93 29.38 -16.32
CA LEU A 40 -25.15 28.71 -16.74
C LEU A 40 -26.26 29.72 -17.03
N THR A 41 -26.93 29.54 -18.18
CA THR A 41 -28.17 30.23 -18.53
C THR A 41 -29.21 29.22 -19.03
N GLU A 42 -30.49 29.58 -18.96
CA GLU A 42 -31.59 28.73 -19.45
C GLU A 42 -31.62 27.32 -18.82
N GLY A 43 -31.25 27.21 -17.55
CA GLY A 43 -31.27 25.94 -16.81
C GLY A 43 -32.69 25.42 -16.61
N THR A 44 -32.97 24.23 -17.13
CA THR A 44 -34.25 23.53 -16.99
C THR A 44 -34.03 22.11 -16.49
N THR A 45 -34.94 21.64 -15.65
CA THR A 45 -34.96 20.27 -15.16
C THR A 45 -36.37 19.71 -15.30
N SER A 46 -36.49 18.45 -15.67
CA SER A 46 -37.76 17.74 -15.66
C SER A 46 -37.54 16.29 -15.25
N TYR A 47 -38.47 15.74 -14.49
CA TYR A 47 -38.45 14.34 -14.07
C TYR A 47 -39.75 13.69 -14.50
N ILE A 48 -39.69 12.90 -15.59
CA ILE A 48 -40.86 12.30 -16.24
C ILE A 48 -40.58 10.80 -16.38
N ASP A 49 -41.50 9.97 -15.89
CA ASP A 49 -41.45 8.50 -16.01
C ASP A 49 -40.11 7.88 -15.57
N GLY A 50 -39.52 8.41 -14.50
CA GLY A 50 -38.26 7.93 -13.94
C GLY A 50 -37.00 8.47 -14.65
N VAL A 51 -37.16 9.29 -15.68
CA VAL A 51 -36.08 9.92 -16.43
C VAL A 51 -35.91 11.37 -15.98
N LEU A 52 -34.71 11.67 -15.46
CA LEU A 52 -34.28 13.04 -15.19
C LEU A 52 -33.67 13.64 -16.46
N ILE A 53 -34.31 14.68 -16.99
CA ILE A 53 -33.80 15.47 -18.10
C ILE A 53 -33.30 16.79 -17.54
N CYS A 54 -32.11 17.18 -17.98
CA CYS A 54 -31.50 18.43 -17.61
C CYS A 54 -30.93 19.12 -18.85
N SER A 55 -31.17 20.42 -18.95
CA SER A 55 -30.66 21.23 -20.05
C SER A 55 -30.24 22.60 -19.53
N ALA A 56 -29.11 23.09 -20.01
CA ALA A 56 -28.67 24.46 -19.78
C ALA A 56 -27.72 24.87 -20.91
N LYS A 57 -27.59 26.19 -21.10
CA LYS A 57 -26.53 26.78 -21.92
C LYS A 57 -25.33 27.09 -21.04
N LEU A 58 -24.18 26.52 -21.41
CA LEU A 58 -22.90 26.75 -20.75
C LEU A 58 -22.10 27.81 -21.50
N LEU A 59 -21.86 28.96 -20.86
CA LEU A 59 -21.15 30.13 -21.37
C LEU A 59 -19.69 30.11 -20.90
N LEU A 60 -18.85 29.27 -21.52
CA LEU A 60 -17.44 29.14 -21.15
C LEU A 60 -16.61 30.43 -21.31
N ASP A 61 -17.04 31.37 -22.15
CA ASP A 61 -16.38 32.67 -22.31
C ASP A 61 -16.42 33.52 -21.03
N ASN A 62 -17.35 33.22 -20.13
CA ASN A 62 -17.48 33.89 -18.84
C ASN A 62 -16.56 33.27 -17.76
N ARG A 63 -15.79 32.21 -18.07
CA ARG A 63 -14.85 31.59 -17.12
C ARG A 63 -13.85 32.58 -16.49
N PRO A 64 -13.32 33.59 -17.21
CA PRO A 64 -12.46 34.63 -16.63
C PRO A 64 -13.14 35.49 -15.54
N LEU A 65 -14.48 35.49 -15.47
CA LEU A 65 -15.25 36.26 -14.49
C LEU A 65 -15.45 35.52 -13.16
N ILE A 66 -15.03 34.25 -13.08
CA ILE A 66 -15.04 33.44 -11.85
C ILE A 66 -13.85 33.87 -10.98
N ASP A 67 -14.03 33.86 -9.66
CA ASP A 67 -12.96 34.15 -8.71
C ASP A 67 -11.71 33.32 -8.99
N ASN A 68 -10.54 33.96 -8.94
CA ASN A 68 -9.25 33.32 -9.23
C ASN A 68 -9.03 32.01 -8.44
N ASP A 69 -9.51 31.95 -7.21
CA ASP A 69 -9.34 30.79 -6.32
C ASP A 69 -10.20 29.57 -6.71
N THR A 70 -11.27 29.76 -7.50
CA THR A 70 -12.15 28.66 -7.96
C THR A 70 -12.15 28.47 -9.47
N GLN A 71 -11.54 29.40 -10.22
CA GLN A 71 -11.47 29.33 -11.67
C GLN A 71 -10.82 28.03 -12.18
N PHE A 72 -9.80 27.50 -11.48
CA PHE A 72 -9.14 26.24 -11.85
C PHE A 72 -10.07 25.02 -11.78
N MET A 73 -11.12 25.09 -10.95
CA MET A 73 -12.10 24.01 -10.76
C MET A 73 -13.07 23.87 -11.94
N VAL A 74 -13.12 24.87 -12.82
CA VAL A 74 -13.86 24.82 -14.09
C VAL A 74 -12.85 24.66 -15.22
N HIS A 75 -12.87 23.52 -15.89
CA HIS A 75 -11.99 23.22 -17.02
C HIS A 75 -12.48 23.89 -18.29
N ASP A 76 -11.53 24.37 -19.11
CA ASP A 76 -11.82 24.82 -20.47
C ASP A 76 -11.91 23.62 -21.41
N LEU A 77 -13.13 23.33 -21.86
CA LEU A 77 -13.45 22.16 -22.68
C LEU A 77 -12.77 22.17 -24.06
N GLU A 78 -12.30 23.32 -24.54
CA GLU A 78 -11.66 23.46 -25.86
C GLU A 78 -10.15 23.14 -25.84
N THR A 79 -9.54 23.07 -24.64
CA THR A 79 -8.08 22.90 -24.51
C THR A 79 -7.59 21.47 -24.72
N GLY A 80 -8.49 20.49 -24.76
CA GLY A 80 -8.10 19.10 -24.80
C GLY A 80 -9.20 18.13 -25.21
N SER A 81 -8.94 16.85 -24.96
CA SER A 81 -9.91 15.78 -25.16
C SER A 81 -10.15 15.07 -23.84
N TYR A 82 -11.41 14.89 -23.49
CA TYR A 82 -11.85 14.47 -22.15
C TYR A 82 -12.67 13.18 -22.23
N HIS A 83 -12.59 12.35 -21.19
CA HIS A 83 -13.60 11.31 -21.01
C HIS A 83 -14.84 11.93 -20.38
N LEU A 84 -16.02 11.56 -20.87
CA LEU A 84 -17.27 11.96 -20.22
C LEU A 84 -17.59 10.98 -19.11
N LEU A 85 -17.79 11.51 -17.91
CA LEU A 85 -18.21 10.75 -16.74
C LEU A 85 -19.69 10.99 -16.50
N PHE A 86 -20.45 9.92 -16.31
CA PHE A 86 -21.86 9.98 -15.97
C PHE A 86 -22.10 9.28 -14.64
N ALA A 87 -22.62 10.01 -13.66
CA ALA A 87 -23.01 9.46 -12.37
C ALA A 87 -24.46 9.83 -12.06
N ARG A 88 -25.17 8.95 -11.36
CA ARG A 88 -26.52 9.22 -10.86
C ARG A 88 -26.69 8.61 -9.47
N GLY A 89 -27.51 9.26 -8.66
CA GLY A 89 -27.74 8.86 -7.28
C GLY A 89 -28.94 9.56 -6.68
N SER A 90 -29.19 9.27 -5.41
CA SER A 90 -30.20 9.96 -4.62
C SER A 90 -29.62 11.23 -4.00
N ALA A 91 -30.49 12.16 -3.63
CA ALA A 91 -30.13 13.34 -2.85
C ALA A 91 -31.09 13.47 -1.68
N ASN A 92 -30.62 14.11 -0.61
CA ASN A 92 -31.41 14.40 0.56
C ASN A 92 -32.63 15.27 0.17
N LYS A 93 -33.81 14.85 0.64
CA LYS A 93 -35.09 15.48 0.30
C LYS A 93 -35.16 16.98 0.64
N TYR A 94 -34.46 17.41 1.68
CA TYR A 94 -34.55 18.78 2.22
C TYR A 94 -33.33 19.61 1.89
N THR A 95 -32.12 19.06 2.08
CA THR A 95 -30.88 19.81 1.86
C THR A 95 -30.42 19.79 0.40
N LEU A 96 -30.97 18.87 -0.41
CA LEU A 96 -30.50 18.57 -1.78
C LEU A 96 -29.03 18.14 -1.84
N GLU A 97 -28.46 17.79 -0.70
CA GLU A 97 -27.13 17.20 -0.62
C GLU A 97 -27.15 15.80 -1.24
N LYS A 98 -26.23 15.53 -2.15
CA LYS A 98 -26.21 14.26 -2.89
C LYS A 98 -25.64 13.16 -2.01
N ASP A 99 -26.27 12.00 -2.07
CA ASP A 99 -25.69 10.79 -1.52
C ASP A 99 -24.53 10.33 -2.42
N ILE A 100 -23.57 9.63 -1.82
CA ILE A 100 -22.53 8.96 -2.61
C ILE A 100 -23.19 8.00 -3.60
N HIS A 101 -22.80 8.09 -4.87
CA HIS A 101 -23.23 7.13 -5.88
C HIS A 101 -22.86 5.71 -5.46
N SER A 102 -23.49 4.70 -6.06
CA SER A 102 -23.17 3.31 -5.71
C SER A 102 -21.67 3.06 -5.87
N THR A 103 -21.08 2.39 -4.88
CA THR A 103 -19.72 1.86 -4.97
C THR A 103 -19.71 0.40 -5.45
N ASN A 104 -20.87 -0.19 -5.72
CA ASN A 104 -21.00 -1.51 -6.32
C ASN A 104 -21.40 -1.38 -7.78
N ASP A 105 -20.89 -2.30 -8.63
CA ASP A 105 -21.21 -2.35 -10.05
C ASP A 105 -22.73 -2.43 -10.27
N GLY A 106 -23.19 -1.85 -11.37
CA GLY A 106 -24.60 -1.81 -11.72
C GLY A 106 -25.10 -0.42 -12.10
N GLN A 107 -26.41 -0.26 -12.10
CA GLN A 107 -27.10 0.89 -12.65
C GLN A 107 -26.89 2.22 -11.91
N GLN A 108 -26.27 2.23 -10.73
CA GLN A 108 -25.99 3.45 -9.97
C GLN A 108 -24.48 3.72 -9.86
N PHE A 109 -23.66 2.87 -10.47
CA PHE A 109 -22.22 3.07 -10.53
C PHE A 109 -21.86 4.01 -11.69
N PRO A 110 -20.91 4.95 -11.52
CA PRO A 110 -20.54 5.87 -12.57
C PRO A 110 -20.02 5.18 -13.83
N TRP A 111 -20.37 5.75 -14.97
CA TRP A 111 -19.89 5.33 -16.28
C TRP A 111 -18.91 6.36 -16.83
N MET A 112 -18.02 5.89 -17.70
CA MET A 112 -17.04 6.69 -18.41
C MET A 112 -17.11 6.34 -19.89
N SER A 113 -17.02 7.35 -20.76
CA SER A 113 -16.89 7.12 -22.20
C SER A 113 -15.60 6.34 -22.52
N ASP A 114 -15.67 5.39 -23.44
CA ASP A 114 -14.49 4.62 -23.85
C ASP A 114 -13.51 5.49 -24.63
N GLU A 115 -14.04 6.36 -25.47
CA GLU A 115 -13.30 7.32 -26.26
C GLU A 115 -13.26 8.69 -25.56
N LYS A 116 -12.23 9.47 -25.89
CA LYS A 116 -12.14 10.87 -25.49
C LYS A 116 -12.90 11.75 -26.48
N VAL A 117 -13.56 12.76 -25.97
CA VAL A 117 -14.34 13.74 -26.72
C VAL A 117 -13.64 15.09 -26.62
N SER A 118 -13.46 15.74 -27.76
CA SER A 118 -12.99 17.13 -27.82
C SER A 118 -14.19 18.04 -28.07
N PHE A 119 -14.27 19.16 -27.35
CA PHE A 119 -15.28 20.16 -27.60
C PHE A 119 -14.71 21.22 -28.53
N CYS A 120 -15.49 21.61 -29.54
CA CYS A 120 -15.10 22.64 -30.49
C CYS A 120 -16.31 23.51 -30.80
N ARG A 121 -16.09 24.83 -30.80
CA ARG A 121 -17.15 25.82 -31.02
C ARG A 121 -17.07 26.51 -32.38
N THR A 122 -15.88 26.72 -32.92
CA THR A 122 -15.66 27.43 -34.19
C THR A 122 -14.71 26.67 -35.10
N ASN A 123 -14.96 26.70 -36.41
CA ASN A 123 -14.13 26.06 -37.44
C ASN A 123 -13.83 24.56 -37.20
N CYS A 124 -14.80 23.83 -36.67
CA CYS A 124 -14.65 22.42 -36.33
C CYS A 124 -14.55 21.57 -37.60
N SER A 125 -13.49 20.77 -37.70
CA SER A 125 -13.26 19.87 -38.85
C SER A 125 -14.03 18.54 -38.75
N SER A 126 -14.67 18.30 -37.61
CA SER A 126 -15.40 17.07 -37.25
C SER A 126 -16.91 17.29 -37.33
N PRO A 127 -17.73 16.23 -37.45
CA PRO A 127 -19.19 16.36 -37.46
C PRO A 127 -19.71 17.07 -36.21
N ASN A 128 -20.75 17.90 -36.38
CA ASN A 128 -21.38 18.67 -35.31
C ASN A 128 -22.07 17.80 -34.22
N LEU A 129 -22.24 16.51 -34.49
CA LEU A 129 -22.84 15.55 -33.57
C LEU A 129 -21.92 14.33 -33.43
N TYR A 130 -21.50 14.04 -32.21
CA TYR A 130 -20.78 12.83 -31.85
C TYR A 130 -21.67 11.96 -30.97
N HIS A 131 -21.95 10.74 -31.42
CA HIS A 131 -22.73 9.78 -30.65
C HIS A 131 -21.78 8.84 -29.90
N ILE A 132 -21.83 8.85 -28.58
CA ILE A 132 -21.05 7.97 -27.71
C ILE A 132 -21.92 6.76 -27.38
N GLY A 133 -21.76 5.68 -28.13
CA GLY A 133 -22.56 4.46 -27.97
C GLY A 133 -22.05 3.52 -26.88
N GLU A 134 -20.79 3.65 -26.49
CA GLU A 134 -20.12 2.75 -25.55
C GLU A 134 -19.60 3.50 -24.34
N MET A 135 -20.00 3.04 -23.16
CA MET A 135 -19.52 3.52 -21.88
C MET A 135 -19.13 2.34 -21.00
N ARG A 136 -17.98 2.45 -20.33
CA ARG A 136 -17.48 1.45 -19.39
C ARG A 136 -17.53 1.95 -17.95
N GLN A 137 -17.64 1.01 -17.02
CA GLN A 137 -17.53 1.25 -15.58
C GLN A 137 -16.12 1.00 -15.04
N THR A 138 -15.31 0.20 -15.74
CA THR A 138 -13.97 -0.17 -15.30
C THR A 138 -12.95 -0.06 -16.42
N TYR A 139 -11.81 0.58 -16.14
CA TYR A 139 -10.77 0.86 -17.14
C TYR A 139 -10.04 -0.41 -17.63
N ASN A 140 -9.41 -1.16 -16.73
CA ASN A 140 -8.58 -2.34 -17.07
C ASN A 140 -9.00 -3.63 -16.37
N VAL A 141 -9.40 -3.52 -15.11
CA VAL A 141 -9.65 -4.68 -14.23
C VAL A 141 -11.01 -4.48 -13.60
N SER A 142 -11.87 -5.49 -13.71
CA SER A 142 -13.20 -5.45 -13.09
C SER A 142 -13.08 -5.27 -11.57
N ARG A 143 -14.10 -4.68 -10.95
CA ARG A 143 -14.12 -4.46 -9.50
C ARG A 143 -13.95 -5.77 -8.72
N TYR A 144 -14.59 -6.85 -9.19
CA TYR A 144 -14.42 -8.20 -8.66
C TYR A 144 -12.94 -8.60 -8.51
N TRP A 145 -12.14 -8.39 -9.55
CA TRP A 145 -10.72 -8.71 -9.51
C TRP A 145 -9.91 -7.69 -8.71
N ARG A 146 -10.27 -6.40 -8.73
CA ARG A 146 -9.59 -5.36 -7.93
C ARG A 146 -9.61 -5.67 -6.43
N TYR A 147 -10.77 -6.02 -5.88
CA TYR A 147 -10.87 -6.38 -4.45
C TYR A 147 -10.07 -7.64 -4.12
N ARG A 148 -10.13 -8.66 -4.97
CA ARG A 148 -9.37 -9.90 -4.79
C ARG A 148 -7.86 -9.66 -4.83
N ILE A 149 -7.38 -8.88 -5.80
CA ILE A 149 -5.97 -8.52 -5.90
C ILE A 149 -5.53 -7.76 -4.64
N ALA A 150 -6.33 -6.82 -4.14
CA ALA A 150 -6.02 -6.09 -2.90
C ALA A 150 -5.95 -7.01 -1.67
N VAL A 151 -6.87 -7.99 -1.56
CA VAL A 151 -6.86 -8.99 -0.48
C VAL A 151 -5.62 -9.89 -0.57
N TRP A 152 -5.33 -10.44 -1.75
CA TRP A 152 -4.13 -11.25 -1.97
C TRP A 152 -2.85 -10.46 -1.67
N HIS A 153 -2.77 -9.21 -2.11
CA HIS A 153 -1.67 -8.31 -1.82
C HIS A 153 -1.45 -8.16 -0.31
N GLY A 154 -2.51 -7.89 0.46
CA GLY A 154 -2.42 -7.78 1.92
C GLY A 154 -1.91 -9.06 2.59
N ILE A 155 -2.49 -10.22 2.23
CA ILE A 155 -2.12 -11.52 2.82
C ILE A 155 -0.66 -11.88 2.48
N LEU A 156 -0.30 -11.79 1.20
CA LEU A 156 1.00 -12.21 0.69
C LEU A 156 2.12 -11.27 1.13
N LEU A 157 1.90 -9.96 1.19
CA LEU A 157 2.90 -9.03 1.71
C LEU A 157 3.09 -9.18 3.22
N MET A 158 2.04 -9.41 3.99
CA MET A 158 2.20 -9.76 5.41
C MET A 158 2.99 -11.05 5.57
N PHE A 159 2.72 -12.07 4.75
CA PHE A 159 3.48 -13.33 4.78
C PHE A 159 4.96 -13.09 4.43
N ALA A 160 5.24 -12.35 3.36
CA ALA A 160 6.60 -12.04 2.92
C ALA A 160 7.41 -11.27 3.98
N TRP A 161 6.81 -10.25 4.62
CA TRP A 161 7.50 -9.40 5.59
C TRP A 161 7.55 -9.99 7.00
N TRP A 162 6.42 -10.49 7.50
CA TRP A 162 6.25 -10.89 8.89
C TRP A 162 6.38 -12.39 9.13
N VAL A 163 6.29 -13.24 8.11
CA VAL A 163 6.60 -14.67 8.29
C VAL A 163 8.00 -14.97 7.77
N LEU A 164 8.25 -14.69 6.50
CA LEU A 164 9.54 -15.00 5.88
C LEU A 164 10.65 -14.03 6.36
N GLY A 165 10.44 -12.72 6.19
CA GLY A 165 11.45 -11.70 6.46
C GLY A 165 11.91 -11.65 7.92
N SER A 166 10.97 -11.53 8.86
CA SER A 166 11.25 -11.55 10.31
C SER A 166 11.97 -12.82 10.77
N THR A 167 11.54 -14.01 10.31
CA THR A 167 12.19 -15.28 10.65
C THR A 167 13.61 -15.34 10.09
N ALA A 168 13.81 -14.89 8.85
CA ALA A 168 15.12 -14.80 8.22
C ALA A 168 16.06 -13.83 8.96
N ILE A 169 15.55 -12.72 9.51
CA ILE A 169 16.31 -11.78 10.35
C ILE A 169 16.75 -12.46 11.66
N LEU A 170 15.85 -13.17 12.35
CA LEU A 170 16.19 -13.86 13.60
C LEU A 170 17.24 -14.96 13.38
N ILE A 171 17.09 -15.75 12.30
CA ILE A 171 18.06 -16.79 11.94
C ILE A 171 19.43 -16.17 11.65
N SER A 172 19.50 -15.13 10.81
CA SER A 172 20.79 -14.56 10.41
C SER A 172 21.54 -13.95 11.58
N ARG A 173 20.84 -13.42 12.58
CA ARG A 173 21.44 -12.79 13.75
C ARG A 173 21.86 -13.78 14.82
N TYR A 174 21.01 -14.76 15.14
CA TYR A 174 21.17 -15.59 16.34
C TYR A 174 21.61 -17.03 16.07
N PHE A 175 21.51 -17.52 14.82
CA PHE A 175 21.80 -18.93 14.48
C PHE A 175 23.20 -19.15 13.91
N LYS A 176 24.00 -18.09 13.70
CA LYS A 176 25.40 -18.19 13.24
C LYS A 176 26.23 -19.26 13.97
N PRO A 177 26.21 -19.37 15.31
CA PRO A 177 27.05 -20.32 16.02
C PRO A 177 26.43 -21.73 16.15
N LEU A 178 25.14 -21.93 15.82
CA LEU A 178 24.39 -23.15 16.17
C LEU A 178 24.80 -24.40 15.38
N PHE A 179 25.17 -24.23 14.11
CA PHE A 179 25.45 -25.34 13.20
C PHE A 179 26.81 -25.17 12.52
N PRO A 180 27.93 -25.16 13.26
CA PRO A 180 29.24 -24.84 12.70
C PRO A 180 29.79 -25.92 11.76
N ARG A 181 29.37 -27.19 11.92
CA ARG A 181 29.82 -28.32 11.09
C ARG A 181 28.85 -28.68 9.97
N ASN A 182 27.61 -28.22 10.04
CA ASN A 182 26.60 -28.59 9.07
C ASN A 182 26.58 -27.54 7.97
N LYS A 183 26.57 -28.00 6.74
CA LYS A 183 26.33 -27.17 5.56
C LYS A 183 25.01 -27.58 4.95
N LEU A 184 24.23 -26.60 4.51
CA LEU A 184 23.05 -26.82 3.69
C LEU A 184 23.38 -26.26 2.31
N LEU A 185 23.31 -27.11 1.27
CA LEU A 185 23.68 -26.74 -0.10
C LEU A 185 25.08 -26.09 -0.22
N GLY A 186 26.06 -26.64 0.51
CA GLY A 186 27.44 -26.18 0.47
C GLY A 186 27.77 -24.90 1.26
N THR A 187 26.77 -24.23 1.86
CA THR A 187 26.97 -23.02 2.69
C THR A 187 26.52 -23.25 4.14
N ALA A 188 26.87 -22.33 5.06
CA ALA A 188 26.46 -22.45 6.46
C ALA A 188 24.92 -22.42 6.58
N VAL A 189 24.34 -23.30 7.41
CA VAL A 189 22.87 -23.48 7.51
C VAL A 189 22.13 -22.15 7.71
N TRP A 190 22.59 -21.30 8.65
CA TRP A 190 21.95 -20.01 8.91
C TRP A 190 21.95 -19.07 7.68
N PHE A 191 23.02 -19.14 6.88
CA PHE A 191 23.20 -18.29 5.71
C PHE A 191 22.31 -18.76 4.57
N GLN A 192 22.24 -20.08 4.36
CA GLN A 192 21.34 -20.69 3.38
C GLN A 192 19.88 -20.37 3.69
N LEU A 193 19.43 -20.62 4.92
CA LEU A 193 18.06 -20.35 5.34
C LEU A 193 17.70 -18.86 5.23
N HIS A 194 18.57 -17.96 5.70
CA HIS A 194 18.35 -16.52 5.57
C HIS A 194 18.22 -16.12 4.09
N ARG A 195 19.13 -16.58 3.24
CA ARG A 195 19.15 -16.25 1.81
C ARG A 195 17.89 -16.73 1.11
N ASP A 196 17.50 -17.99 1.29
CA ASP A 196 16.36 -18.58 0.58
C ASP A 196 15.04 -17.94 1.00
N MET A 197 14.85 -17.70 2.30
CA MET A 197 13.66 -17.03 2.81
C MET A 197 13.57 -15.57 2.34
N MET A 198 14.69 -14.84 2.30
CA MET A 198 14.72 -13.46 1.79
C MET A 198 14.50 -13.39 0.28
N ILE A 199 15.09 -14.29 -0.51
CA ILE A 199 14.84 -14.36 -1.96
C ILE A 199 13.37 -14.66 -2.22
N LEU A 200 12.80 -15.67 -1.55
CA LEU A 200 11.38 -15.99 -1.67
C LEU A 200 10.49 -14.81 -1.28
N SER A 201 10.81 -14.13 -0.18
CA SER A 201 10.10 -12.92 0.26
C SER A 201 10.12 -11.83 -0.81
N VAL A 202 11.29 -11.51 -1.37
CA VAL A 202 11.43 -10.49 -2.41
C VAL A 202 10.67 -10.86 -3.69
N ILE A 203 10.69 -12.13 -4.11
CA ILE A 203 9.92 -12.58 -5.29
C ILE A 203 8.41 -12.34 -5.07
N ILE A 204 7.88 -12.73 -3.91
CA ILE A 204 6.47 -12.50 -3.57
C ILE A 204 6.15 -11.00 -3.57
N GLN A 205 7.04 -10.17 -2.99
CA GLN A 205 6.86 -8.72 -2.94
C GLN A 205 6.78 -8.10 -4.34
N VAL A 206 7.72 -8.43 -5.23
CA VAL A 206 7.75 -7.92 -6.61
C VAL A 206 6.47 -8.29 -7.35
N ILE A 207 6.04 -9.55 -7.27
CA ILE A 207 4.81 -10.02 -7.91
C ILE A 207 3.60 -9.23 -7.37
N CYS A 208 3.46 -9.12 -6.04
CA CYS A 208 2.32 -8.42 -5.42
C CYS A 208 2.29 -6.93 -5.76
N VAL A 209 3.45 -6.28 -5.85
CA VAL A 209 3.56 -4.87 -6.20
C VAL A 209 3.24 -4.64 -7.68
N ILE A 210 3.69 -5.51 -8.59
CA ILE A 210 3.30 -5.42 -10.01
C ILE A 210 1.79 -5.53 -10.17
N PHE A 211 1.15 -6.52 -9.52
CA PHE A 211 -0.30 -6.69 -9.60
C PHE A 211 -1.07 -5.52 -8.97
N ILE A 212 -0.59 -4.93 -7.87
CA ILE A 212 -1.27 -3.78 -7.26
C ILE A 212 -1.17 -2.51 -8.12
N PHE A 213 -0.05 -2.29 -8.83
CA PHE A 213 0.06 -1.19 -9.78
C PHE A 213 -0.76 -1.44 -11.05
N TYR A 214 -0.77 -2.66 -11.55
CA TYR A 214 -1.59 -3.04 -12.70
C TYR A 214 -3.09 -2.80 -12.46
N GLN A 215 -3.62 -3.24 -11.30
CA GLN A 215 -5.03 -3.00 -10.98
C GLN A 215 -5.36 -1.51 -10.74
N ALA A 216 -4.36 -0.72 -10.31
CA ALA A 216 -4.46 0.73 -10.13
C ALA A 216 -4.26 1.50 -11.44
N GLY A 217 -3.99 0.83 -12.56
CA GLY A 217 -3.79 1.48 -13.85
C GLY A 217 -2.50 2.30 -13.94
N TRP A 218 -1.49 1.98 -13.11
CA TRP A 218 -0.20 2.70 -13.03
C TRP A 218 -0.32 4.17 -12.63
N VAL A 219 -1.44 4.55 -12.00
CA VAL A 219 -1.66 5.90 -11.47
C VAL A 219 -1.33 5.92 -9.98
N TRP A 220 -0.62 6.95 -9.55
CA TRP A 220 -0.35 7.20 -8.13
C TRP A 220 -1.52 7.91 -7.49
N TYR A 221 -1.95 7.42 -6.33
CA TYR A 221 -2.97 8.09 -5.54
C TYR A 221 -2.46 9.44 -5.04
N GLN A 222 -3.21 10.50 -5.30
CA GLN A 222 -3.01 11.82 -4.70
C GLN A 222 -4.08 12.06 -3.65
N CYS A 223 -3.76 12.88 -2.65
CA CYS A 223 -4.82 13.31 -1.74
C CYS A 223 -5.66 14.35 -2.46
N SER A 224 -6.97 14.31 -2.26
CA SER A 224 -7.86 15.38 -2.67
C SER A 224 -7.52 16.70 -1.97
N TYR A 225 -8.13 17.80 -2.43
CA TYR A 225 -7.98 19.11 -1.75
C TYR A 225 -8.51 19.05 -0.32
N MET A 226 -9.53 18.22 -0.06
CA MET A 226 -10.03 17.88 1.28
C MET A 226 -9.41 16.58 1.83
N CYS A 227 -8.07 16.53 1.95
CA CYS A 227 -7.34 15.33 2.40
C CYS A 227 -7.78 14.88 3.81
N THR A 228 -8.57 13.80 3.87
CA THR A 228 -8.99 13.18 5.14
C THR A 228 -7.87 12.33 5.75
N SER A 229 -8.02 11.89 7.00
CA SER A 229 -7.07 10.96 7.62
C SER A 229 -6.97 9.63 6.87
N ASP A 230 -8.09 9.14 6.32
CA ASP A 230 -8.13 7.91 5.53
C ASP A 230 -7.35 8.09 4.22
N ASP A 231 -7.47 9.26 3.58
CA ASP A 231 -6.79 9.58 2.32
C ASP A 231 -5.28 9.77 2.53
N PHE A 232 -4.91 10.45 3.62
CA PHE A 232 -3.51 10.53 4.04
C PHE A 232 -2.92 9.13 4.28
N ALA A 233 -3.64 8.24 4.96
CA ALA A 233 -3.18 6.88 5.20
C ALA A 233 -2.99 6.09 3.90
N LYS A 234 -3.91 6.20 2.93
CA LYS A 234 -3.77 5.57 1.60
C LYS A 234 -2.53 6.07 0.86
N LYS A 235 -2.32 7.40 0.82
CA LYS A 235 -1.15 8.02 0.18
C LYS A 235 0.14 7.54 0.84
N MET A 236 0.21 7.61 2.17
CA MET A 236 1.40 7.19 2.91
C MET A 236 1.65 5.69 2.82
N HIS A 237 0.61 4.85 2.76
CA HIS A 237 0.74 3.41 2.53
C HIS A 237 1.45 3.12 1.20
N ALA A 238 1.04 3.79 0.11
CA ALA A 238 1.67 3.61 -1.19
C ALA A 238 3.14 4.06 -1.18
N ILE A 239 3.44 5.22 -0.62
CA ILE A 239 4.82 5.78 -0.53
C ILE A 239 5.71 4.88 0.32
N THR A 240 5.27 4.53 1.52
CA THR A 240 6.06 3.71 2.46
C THR A 240 6.22 2.28 1.94
N GLY A 241 5.19 1.68 1.35
CA GLY A 241 5.25 0.34 0.77
C GLY A 241 6.18 0.25 -0.44
N PHE A 242 6.13 1.24 -1.33
CA PHE A 242 7.07 1.32 -2.44
C PHE A 242 8.50 1.50 -1.95
N THR A 243 8.72 2.40 -0.98
CA THR A 243 10.03 2.62 -0.35
C THR A 243 10.56 1.34 0.29
N ALA A 244 9.74 0.62 1.05
CA ALA A 244 10.13 -0.65 1.67
C ALA A 244 10.54 -1.69 0.61
N THR A 245 9.79 -1.78 -0.50
CA THR A 245 10.06 -2.69 -1.61
C THR A 245 11.38 -2.36 -2.32
N VAL A 246 11.65 -1.08 -2.61
CA VAL A 246 12.92 -0.64 -3.19
C VAL A 246 14.09 -0.99 -2.28
N LEU A 247 13.97 -0.71 -0.98
CA LEU A 247 15.00 -1.07 0.00
C LEU A 247 15.21 -2.59 0.06
N ALA A 248 14.14 -3.39 -0.04
CA ALA A 248 14.22 -4.84 -0.09
C ALA A 248 14.97 -5.33 -1.33
N LEU A 249 14.71 -4.74 -2.50
CA LEU A 249 15.37 -5.07 -3.77
C LEU A 249 16.86 -4.73 -3.79
N LEU A 250 17.27 -3.69 -3.04
CA LEU A 250 18.69 -3.37 -2.87
C LEU A 250 19.44 -4.44 -2.03
N GLN A 251 18.75 -5.19 -1.17
CA GLN A 251 19.39 -6.18 -0.30
C GLN A 251 20.06 -7.33 -1.05
N PRO A 252 19.41 -8.01 -2.01
CA PRO A 252 20.09 -8.99 -2.86
C PRO A 252 21.28 -8.41 -3.62
N VAL A 253 21.16 -7.19 -4.17
CA VAL A 253 22.26 -6.51 -4.89
C VAL A 253 23.47 -6.32 -3.99
N PHE A 254 23.28 -5.83 -2.76
CA PHE A 254 24.36 -5.77 -1.77
C PHE A 254 24.86 -7.17 -1.39
N GLY A 255 23.98 -8.16 -1.31
CA GLY A 255 24.33 -9.56 -1.10
C GLY A 255 25.29 -10.11 -2.16
N PHE A 256 25.11 -9.74 -3.44
CA PHE A 256 26.01 -10.11 -4.52
C PHE A 256 27.36 -9.38 -4.44
N LEU A 257 27.35 -8.10 -4.04
CA LEU A 257 28.55 -7.28 -3.87
C LEU A 257 29.27 -7.53 -2.53
N ARG A 258 28.90 -8.59 -1.80
CA ARG A 258 29.42 -8.91 -0.47
C ARG A 258 30.96 -9.09 -0.51
N PRO A 259 31.74 -8.27 0.21
CA PRO A 259 33.21 -8.37 0.23
C PRO A 259 33.71 -9.68 0.82
N SER A 260 34.96 -10.07 0.52
CA SER A 260 35.62 -11.22 1.17
C SER A 260 35.56 -11.12 2.71
N PRO A 261 35.46 -12.24 3.45
CA PRO A 261 35.49 -12.25 4.92
C PRO A 261 36.72 -11.57 5.54
N THR A 262 37.84 -11.47 4.81
CA THR A 262 39.10 -10.86 5.27
C THR A 262 39.25 -9.39 4.88
N SER A 263 38.27 -8.80 4.19
CA SER A 263 38.36 -7.44 3.67
C SER A 263 38.12 -6.37 4.75
N ASN A 264 38.89 -5.28 4.72
CA ASN A 264 38.75 -4.15 5.65
C ASN A 264 37.42 -3.40 5.53
N ILE A 265 36.75 -3.47 4.37
CA ILE A 265 35.43 -2.85 4.15
C ILE A 265 34.27 -3.72 4.67
N ARG A 266 34.54 -4.97 5.07
CA ARG A 266 33.51 -5.93 5.50
C ARG A 266 32.68 -5.45 6.71
N PRO A 267 33.25 -4.78 7.73
CA PRO A 267 32.46 -4.23 8.82
C PRO A 267 31.46 -3.17 8.37
N PHE A 268 31.87 -2.24 7.50
CA PHE A 268 30.99 -1.22 6.92
C PHE A 268 29.86 -1.84 6.10
N PHE A 269 30.20 -2.84 5.27
CA PHE A 269 29.20 -3.62 4.55
C PHE A 269 28.18 -4.28 5.48
N ASN A 270 28.65 -4.96 6.54
CA ASN A 270 27.75 -5.63 7.47
C ASN A 270 26.82 -4.63 8.17
N TRP A 271 27.33 -3.45 8.54
CA TRP A 271 26.53 -2.41 9.21
C TRP A 271 25.49 -1.81 8.26
N GLY A 272 25.90 -1.47 7.03
CA GLY A 272 24.99 -0.96 6.00
C GLY A 272 23.90 -1.97 5.64
N HIS A 273 24.27 -3.24 5.40
CA HIS A 273 23.33 -4.33 5.12
C HIS A 273 22.31 -4.51 6.26
N TRP A 274 22.80 -4.52 7.50
CA TRP A 274 21.94 -4.59 8.69
C TRP A 274 21.01 -3.39 8.80
N PHE A 275 21.53 -2.16 8.69
CA PHE A 275 20.76 -0.93 8.85
C PHE A 275 19.64 -0.86 7.81
N ILE A 276 19.98 -1.04 6.53
CA ILE A 276 18.99 -0.99 5.44
C ILE A 276 17.97 -2.12 5.61
N GLY A 277 18.37 -3.30 6.10
CA GLY A 277 17.48 -4.43 6.29
C GLY A 277 16.47 -4.19 7.40
N MET A 278 16.94 -3.69 8.55
CA MET A 278 16.06 -3.34 9.68
C MET A 278 15.18 -2.12 9.36
N PHE A 279 15.72 -1.12 8.67
CA PHE A 279 14.97 0.06 8.24
C PHE A 279 13.85 -0.33 7.27
N SER A 280 14.16 -1.17 6.28
CA SER A 280 13.17 -1.71 5.33
C SER A 280 12.03 -2.46 6.06
N TRP A 281 12.35 -3.32 7.04
CA TRP A 281 11.34 -4.01 7.85
C TRP A 281 10.48 -3.05 8.68
N ALA A 282 11.07 -2.00 9.24
CA ALA A 282 10.36 -0.98 10.02
C ALA A 282 9.38 -0.18 9.14
N VAL A 283 9.84 0.27 7.97
CA VAL A 283 9.00 0.98 6.99
C VAL A 283 7.88 0.07 6.47
N ALA A 284 8.16 -1.22 6.20
CA ALA A 284 7.14 -2.19 5.83
C ALA A 284 6.09 -2.39 6.94
N SER A 285 6.51 -2.42 8.21
CA SER A 285 5.58 -2.55 9.34
C SER A 285 4.70 -1.32 9.49
N ALA A 286 5.25 -0.11 9.31
CA ALA A 286 4.46 1.12 9.23
C ALA A 286 3.48 1.11 8.05
N THR A 287 3.90 0.59 6.90
CA THR A 287 3.05 0.41 5.70
C THR A 287 1.83 -0.47 6.01
N ILE A 288 2.02 -1.57 6.75
CA ILE A 288 0.94 -2.46 7.17
C ILE A 288 -0.03 -1.75 8.11
N VAL A 289 0.47 -0.96 9.08
CA VAL A 289 -0.39 -0.14 9.97
C VAL A 289 -1.24 0.84 9.15
N LEU A 290 -0.64 1.54 8.20
CA LEU A 290 -1.32 2.50 7.32
C LEU A 290 -2.38 1.84 6.42
N SER A 291 -2.31 0.52 6.22
CA SER A 291 -3.31 -0.21 5.43
C SER A 291 -4.62 -0.49 6.18
N LEU A 292 -4.61 -0.46 7.51
CA LEU A 292 -5.77 -0.84 8.34
C LEU A 292 -7.02 0.05 8.16
N PRO A 293 -6.91 1.40 8.05
CA PRO A 293 -8.06 2.27 7.79
C PRO A 293 -8.52 2.27 6.33
N MET A 294 -7.81 1.64 5.40
CA MET A 294 -8.12 1.75 3.97
C MET A 294 -9.49 1.12 3.62
N GLY A 295 -10.32 1.90 2.93
CA GLY A 295 -11.69 1.50 2.57
C GLY A 295 -11.81 0.30 1.63
N LYS A 296 -10.77 -0.05 0.84
CA LYS A 296 -10.80 -1.22 -0.07
C LYS A 296 -10.83 -2.55 0.67
N THR A 297 -10.17 -2.64 1.83
CA THR A 297 -10.15 -3.85 2.67
C THR A 297 -11.11 -3.71 3.86
N GLY A 298 -11.46 -2.49 4.25
CA GLY A 298 -12.52 -2.20 5.20
C GLY A 298 -12.28 -2.76 6.61
N LEU A 299 -11.05 -3.14 6.95
CA LEU A 299 -10.74 -3.88 8.18
C LEU A 299 -11.17 -3.11 9.44
N ASN A 300 -10.77 -1.85 9.59
CA ASN A 300 -11.18 -1.03 10.74
C ASN A 300 -12.67 -0.73 10.76
N ARG A 301 -13.32 -0.68 9.58
CA ARG A 301 -14.77 -0.44 9.48
C ARG A 301 -15.57 -1.66 9.92
N LEU A 302 -15.11 -2.87 9.57
CA LEU A 302 -15.80 -4.13 9.88
C LEU A 302 -15.48 -4.67 11.29
N TYR A 303 -14.27 -4.46 11.78
CA TYR A 303 -13.78 -5.05 13.05
C TYR A 303 -13.39 -4.01 14.10
N GLY A 304 -13.66 -2.72 13.87
CA GLY A 304 -13.29 -1.64 14.77
C GLY A 304 -11.77 -1.59 15.00
N HIS A 305 -11.34 -1.53 16.26
CA HIS A 305 -9.92 -1.40 16.59
C HIS A 305 -9.16 -2.73 16.71
N VAL A 306 -9.82 -3.88 16.60
CA VAL A 306 -9.19 -5.21 16.75
C VAL A 306 -7.96 -5.41 15.83
N PRO A 307 -8.02 -5.10 14.51
CA PRO A 307 -6.85 -5.24 13.63
C PRO A 307 -5.63 -4.45 14.13
N ASN A 308 -5.85 -3.23 14.67
CA ASN A 308 -4.77 -2.37 15.15
C ASN A 308 -4.05 -2.99 16.34
N TRP A 309 -4.78 -3.59 17.28
CA TRP A 309 -4.20 -4.27 18.43
C TRP A 309 -3.42 -5.53 18.04
N ILE A 310 -3.89 -6.27 17.04
CA ILE A 310 -3.16 -7.45 16.54
C ILE A 310 -1.84 -7.02 15.89
N VAL A 311 -1.86 -5.99 15.03
CA VAL A 311 -0.64 -5.44 14.40
C VAL A 311 0.34 -4.93 15.44
N LEU A 312 -0.12 -4.12 16.39
CA LEU A 312 0.71 -3.58 17.47
C LEU A 312 1.29 -4.72 18.32
N GLY A 313 0.47 -5.68 18.72
CA GLY A 313 0.88 -6.85 19.50
C GLY A 313 1.95 -7.67 18.78
N TYR A 314 1.81 -7.89 17.47
CA TYR A 314 2.81 -8.60 16.68
C TYR A 314 4.15 -7.84 16.60
N ILE A 315 4.12 -6.52 16.35
CA ILE A 315 5.34 -5.70 16.30
C ILE A 315 6.08 -5.76 17.64
N LEU A 316 5.36 -5.58 18.76
CA LEU A 316 5.94 -5.69 20.11
C LEU A 316 6.49 -7.09 20.39
N PHE A 317 5.77 -8.13 19.95
CA PHE A 317 6.22 -9.52 20.09
C PHE A 317 7.50 -9.81 19.30
N PHE A 318 7.63 -9.30 18.06
CA PHE A 318 8.87 -9.43 17.29
C PHE A 318 10.05 -8.72 17.97
N ILE A 319 9.83 -7.52 18.51
CA ILE A 319 10.83 -6.79 19.29
C ILE A 319 11.22 -7.60 20.54
N ALA A 320 10.25 -8.16 21.26
CA ALA A 320 10.49 -9.01 22.43
C ALA A 320 11.31 -10.25 22.08
N CYS A 321 11.02 -10.92 20.95
CA CYS A 321 11.82 -12.06 20.47
C CYS A 321 13.28 -11.66 20.23
N ASN A 322 13.53 -10.52 19.57
CA ASN A 322 14.88 -10.00 19.37
C ASN A 322 15.57 -9.72 20.71
N LEU A 323 14.87 -9.07 21.65
CA LEU A 323 15.43 -8.75 22.96
C LEU A 323 15.78 -10.00 23.77
N ILE A 324 14.89 -11.00 23.80
CA ILE A 324 15.12 -12.28 24.49
C ILE A 324 16.32 -13.01 23.87
N LEU A 325 16.41 -13.07 22.53
CA LEU A 325 17.52 -13.71 21.83
C LEU A 325 18.85 -12.97 22.03
N GLU A 326 18.81 -11.64 22.10
CA GLU A 326 19.98 -10.82 22.46
C GLU A 326 20.44 -11.11 23.90
N ILE A 327 19.51 -11.15 24.86
CA ILE A 327 19.81 -11.49 26.26
C ILE A 327 20.42 -12.90 26.36
N ILE A 328 19.86 -13.90 25.66
CA ILE A 328 20.41 -15.26 25.60
C ILE A 328 21.84 -15.23 25.03
N THR A 329 22.08 -14.41 24.01
CA THR A 329 23.40 -14.28 23.38
C THR A 329 24.43 -13.68 24.33
N ILE A 330 24.08 -12.58 25.01
CA ILE A 330 24.94 -11.92 26.00
C ILE A 330 25.22 -12.84 27.19
N ALA A 331 24.19 -13.49 27.75
CA ALA A 331 24.33 -14.42 28.87
C ALA A 331 25.20 -15.64 28.52
N SER A 332 25.10 -16.13 27.27
CA SER A 332 25.97 -17.20 26.79
C SER A 332 27.43 -16.76 26.61
N ASN A 333 27.68 -15.48 26.33
CA ASN A 333 29.04 -14.94 26.14
C ASN A 333 29.72 -14.60 27.47
N LYS A 334 28.99 -14.12 28.50
CA LYS A 334 29.57 -13.85 29.83
C LYS A 334 30.23 -15.09 30.45
N ASN A 335 29.60 -16.25 30.31
CA ASN A 335 30.14 -17.53 30.79
C ASN A 335 31.36 -18.03 29.98
N LYS A 336 31.72 -17.36 28.88
CA LYS A 336 32.88 -17.69 28.03
C LYS A 336 34.13 -16.89 28.41
N ILE A 337 33.96 -15.76 29.12
CA ILE A 337 35.09 -14.91 29.56
C ILE A 337 35.87 -15.58 30.70
N GLU A 338 35.26 -16.51 31.44
CA GLU A 338 35.92 -17.27 32.52
C GLU A 338 36.64 -18.55 32.02
N GLY A 339 36.56 -18.88 30.73
CA GLY A 339 37.18 -20.08 30.17
C GLY A 339 37.46 -19.96 28.68
N ILE A 340 38.72 -19.67 28.35
CA ILE A 340 39.33 -19.75 27.00
C ILE A 340 38.83 -18.71 25.97
N GLN A 341 39.77 -17.85 25.57
CA GLN A 341 39.62 -16.79 24.56
C GLN A 341 39.11 -17.35 23.21
N PRO A 342 38.06 -16.76 22.59
CA PRO A 342 37.54 -17.25 21.32
C PRO A 342 38.44 -16.85 20.15
N HIS A 343 39.10 -17.84 19.55
CA HIS A 343 39.63 -17.70 18.20
C HIS A 343 38.48 -17.51 17.20
N ARG A 344 38.68 -16.54 16.29
CA ARG A 344 38.03 -16.36 14.98
C ARG A 344 36.78 -15.47 14.86
N PHE A 345 35.95 -15.23 15.89
CA PHE A 345 34.81 -14.30 15.76
C PHE A 345 34.43 -13.63 17.07
N THR A 346 34.74 -12.34 17.22
CA THR A 346 34.17 -11.52 18.29
C THR A 346 32.81 -11.05 17.80
N VAL A 347 31.73 -11.57 18.42
CA VAL A 347 30.38 -11.05 18.18
C VAL A 347 30.31 -9.73 18.94
N GLY A 348 30.40 -8.61 18.22
CA GLY A 348 30.22 -7.28 18.79
C GLY A 348 28.82 -7.09 19.35
N PRO A 349 28.57 -5.98 20.07
CA PRO A 349 27.23 -5.63 20.50
C PRO A 349 26.27 -5.73 19.31
N MET A 350 25.08 -6.32 19.49
CA MET A 350 24.06 -6.50 18.45
C MET A 350 24.25 -7.68 17.47
N GLY A 351 25.13 -8.65 17.73
CA GLY A 351 25.23 -9.86 16.87
C GLY A 351 26.13 -9.70 15.63
N MET A 352 26.94 -8.64 15.59
CA MET A 352 27.83 -8.29 14.50
C MET A 352 29.11 -9.11 14.57
N ALA A 353 29.50 -9.77 13.47
CA ALA A 353 30.79 -10.46 13.40
C ALA A 353 31.90 -9.42 13.19
N LEU A 354 32.71 -9.16 14.21
CA LEU A 354 33.96 -8.40 14.09
C LEU A 354 35.06 -9.39 13.68
N ALA A 355 35.68 -9.18 12.52
CA ALA A 355 36.84 -9.95 12.11
C ALA A 355 38.06 -9.45 12.90
N ASN A 356 38.66 -10.31 13.71
CA ASN A 356 39.88 -9.99 14.45
C ASN A 356 41.07 -10.29 13.52
N LEU A 357 41.73 -9.23 13.01
CA LEU A 357 42.71 -9.30 11.92
C LEU A 357 44.04 -9.99 12.29
N ASN A 358 44.30 -10.30 13.57
CA ASN A 358 45.63 -10.66 14.06
C ASN A 358 45.76 -12.05 14.73
N THR A 359 44.95 -13.06 14.38
CA THR A 359 45.10 -14.41 14.99
C THR A 359 45.46 -15.50 13.98
N PRO A 360 46.56 -16.26 14.19
CA PRO A 360 46.92 -17.39 13.34
C PRO A 360 45.85 -18.50 13.40
N ILE A 361 45.65 -19.18 12.27
CA ILE A 361 44.74 -20.31 12.12
C ILE A 361 45.29 -21.49 12.95
N LYS A 362 44.77 -21.67 14.16
CA LYS A 362 44.84 -22.96 14.87
C LYS A 362 43.41 -23.44 15.09
N ASP A 363 43.17 -24.69 14.75
CA ASP A 363 41.88 -25.37 14.89
C ASP A 363 41.52 -25.52 16.38
N ALA A 364 40.92 -24.47 16.95
CA ALA A 364 40.36 -24.52 18.29
C ALA A 364 39.14 -25.46 18.29
N PRO A 365 38.98 -26.33 19.30
CA PRO A 365 37.82 -27.20 19.41
C PRO A 365 36.55 -26.34 19.55
N ILE A 366 35.65 -26.47 18.58
CA ILE A 366 34.43 -25.67 18.51
C ILE A 366 33.41 -26.26 19.50
N GLU A 367 33.29 -25.65 20.67
CA GLU A 367 32.26 -25.98 21.66
C GLU A 367 30.84 -25.69 21.10
N VAL A 368 29.91 -26.62 21.33
CA VAL A 368 28.50 -26.47 20.99
C VAL A 368 27.92 -25.28 21.77
N PRO A 369 27.22 -24.32 21.13
CA PRO A 369 26.71 -23.16 21.84
C PRO A 369 25.74 -23.58 22.95
N LYS A 370 26.03 -23.11 24.17
CA LYS A 370 25.11 -23.25 25.30
C LYS A 370 23.77 -22.59 24.95
N ARG A 371 22.65 -23.21 25.36
CA ARG A 371 21.26 -22.76 25.13
C ARG A 371 20.77 -22.80 23.67
N THR A 372 21.33 -23.69 22.83
CA THR A 372 20.84 -23.94 21.47
C THR A 372 19.33 -24.23 21.41
N LYS A 373 18.82 -25.11 22.29
CA LYS A 373 17.38 -25.43 22.37
C LYS A 373 16.53 -24.18 22.59
N ALA A 374 16.92 -23.30 23.53
CA ALA A 374 16.18 -22.07 23.81
C ALA A 374 16.13 -21.13 22.60
N ARG A 375 17.24 -20.96 21.86
CA ARG A 375 17.25 -20.12 20.64
C ARG A 375 16.30 -20.66 19.58
N VAL A 376 16.33 -21.98 19.36
CA VAL A 376 15.43 -22.65 18.42
C VAL A 376 13.98 -22.51 18.86
N THR A 377 13.69 -22.72 20.14
CA THR A 377 12.34 -22.56 20.71
C THR A 377 11.78 -21.15 20.47
N VAL A 378 12.56 -20.09 20.73
CA VAL A 378 12.08 -18.72 20.51
C VAL A 378 11.76 -18.47 19.03
N VAL A 379 12.60 -18.94 18.10
CA VAL A 379 12.33 -18.77 16.66
C VAL A 379 11.13 -19.62 16.19
N LEU A 380 10.93 -20.82 16.74
CA LEU A 380 9.76 -21.64 16.45
C LEU A 380 8.47 -20.99 16.98
N VAL A 381 8.48 -20.48 18.21
CA VAL A 381 7.36 -19.72 18.78
C VAL A 381 7.07 -18.49 17.93
N HIS A 382 8.10 -17.77 17.51
CA HIS A 382 7.95 -16.65 16.59
C HIS A 382 7.27 -17.05 15.28
N LEU A 383 7.71 -18.16 14.66
CA LEU A 383 7.12 -18.66 13.43
C LEU A 383 5.65 -19.05 13.59
N VAL A 384 5.28 -19.70 14.70
CA VAL A 384 3.88 -20.06 15.00
C VAL A 384 3.02 -18.81 15.17
N VAL A 385 3.50 -17.82 15.92
CA VAL A 385 2.77 -16.57 16.14
C VAL A 385 2.63 -15.76 14.86
N SER A 386 3.69 -15.63 14.06
CA SER A 386 3.63 -14.87 12.80
C SER A 386 2.69 -15.52 11.78
N LEU A 387 2.70 -16.85 11.67
CA LEU A 387 1.74 -17.59 10.85
C LEU A 387 0.31 -17.41 11.36
N SER A 388 0.09 -17.50 12.68
CA SER A 388 -1.24 -17.32 13.28
C SER A 388 -1.79 -15.92 13.00
N VAL A 389 -0.97 -14.88 13.13
CA VAL A 389 -1.34 -13.50 12.79
C VAL A 389 -1.67 -13.38 11.30
N ASN A 390 -0.84 -13.95 10.41
CA ASN A 390 -1.10 -13.91 8.97
C ASN A 390 -2.41 -14.63 8.60
N ILE A 391 -2.68 -15.80 9.20
CA ILE A 391 -3.94 -16.54 9.02
C ILE A 391 -5.13 -15.72 9.54
N ALA A 392 -5.01 -15.10 10.72
CA ALA A 392 -6.07 -14.26 11.27
C ALA A 392 -6.43 -13.11 10.31
N PHE A 393 -5.43 -12.40 9.77
CA PHE A 393 -5.65 -11.37 8.77
C PHE A 393 -6.23 -11.91 7.46
N ALA A 394 -5.79 -13.08 7.01
CA ALA A 394 -6.38 -13.72 5.83
C ALA A 394 -7.86 -14.00 6.03
N VAL A 395 -8.26 -14.57 7.18
CA VAL A 395 -9.67 -14.81 7.53
C VAL A 395 -10.46 -13.50 7.56
N MET A 396 -9.92 -12.45 8.21
CA MET A 396 -10.58 -11.15 8.30
C MET A 396 -10.78 -10.52 6.92
N LEU A 397 -9.76 -10.56 6.06
CA LEU A 397 -9.79 -10.02 4.70
C LEU A 397 -10.72 -10.80 3.78
N PHE A 398 -10.75 -12.13 3.86
CA PHE A 398 -11.70 -12.94 3.07
C PHE A 398 -13.15 -12.69 3.50
N ARG A 399 -13.41 -12.54 4.80
CA ARG A 399 -14.74 -12.15 5.28
C ARG A 399 -15.16 -10.76 4.78
N ALA A 400 -14.24 -9.79 4.82
CA ALA A 400 -14.49 -8.46 4.27
C ALA A 400 -14.76 -8.51 2.76
N LEU A 401 -14.02 -9.34 2.02
CA LEU A 401 -14.25 -9.57 0.59
C LEU A 401 -15.67 -10.10 0.32
N TRP A 402 -16.11 -11.11 1.08
CA TRP A 402 -17.47 -11.66 0.94
C TRP A 402 -18.57 -10.67 1.30
N SER A 403 -18.34 -9.77 2.27
CA SER A 403 -19.33 -8.71 2.57
C SER A 403 -19.48 -7.66 1.47
N HIS A 404 -18.45 -7.49 0.62
CA HIS A 404 -18.42 -6.51 -0.46
C HIS A 404 -18.73 -7.10 -1.85
N SER A 405 -18.91 -8.42 -1.97
CA SER A 405 -19.15 -9.11 -3.24
C SER A 405 -20.25 -10.16 -3.06
N PRO A 406 -21.53 -9.80 -3.22
CA PRO A 406 -22.59 -10.80 -3.40
C PRO A 406 -22.37 -11.62 -4.68
#